data_AF-A0A1R2C0J7-F1
#
_entry.id   AF-A0A1R2C0J7-F1
#
_cell.length_a   1.000
_cell.length_b   1.000
_cell.length_c   1.000
_cell.angle_alpha   90.00
_cell.angle_beta   90.00
_cell.angle_gamma   90.00
#
_symmetry.space_group_name_H-M   'P 1'
#
loop_
_entity.id
_entity.type
_entity.pdbx_description
1 polymer ?
#
loop_
_entity_poly.entity_id
_entity_poly.type
_entity_poly.pdbx_seq_one_letter_code
_entity_poly.pdbx_strand_id
1 'polypeptide(L)'
;MLFLLLIVTSSACEVYEPNNPNYYCDDIVRWPVAVDVQENAWALNKKAYSLYYDLKTRYLESNDTNAPSLSCLAVAREFFCAYSFPFCLDDVNEPKRGVCSFFCDIWATRCPNEEYDLYCKNKASTDCSFSVALMTSVIVYLLF
;
A
#
# COMPACT_ATOMS: atom_id res chain seq x y z
N MET A 1 -16.45 3.57 -53.87
CA MET A 1 -16.24 2.43 -52.95
C MET A 1 -14.77 2.48 -52.55
N LEU A 2 -14.34 2.57 -51.30
CA LEU A 2 -14.93 2.37 -49.98
C LEU A 2 -14.03 3.18 -49.02
N PHE A 3 -14.53 4.22 -48.37
CA PHE A 3 -13.77 4.94 -47.33
C PHE A 3 -13.80 4.06 -46.06
N LEU A 4 -12.68 3.42 -45.74
CA LEU A 4 -12.49 2.71 -44.47
C LEU A 4 -12.29 3.75 -43.37
N LEU A 5 -13.38 4.06 -42.68
CA LEU A 5 -13.38 4.76 -41.39
C LEU A 5 -12.74 3.84 -40.35
N LEU A 6 -11.44 4.01 -40.12
CA LEU A 6 -10.77 3.51 -38.93
C LEU A 6 -11.27 4.32 -37.74
N ILE A 7 -12.30 3.79 -37.07
CA ILE A 7 -12.69 4.25 -35.73
C ILE A 7 -11.54 3.84 -34.80
N VAL A 8 -10.66 4.79 -34.50
CA VAL A 8 -9.74 4.68 -33.39
C VAL A 8 -10.61 4.71 -32.14
N THR A 9 -10.97 3.53 -31.64
CA THR A 9 -11.47 3.41 -30.27
C THR A 9 -10.30 3.83 -29.39
N SER A 10 -10.30 5.09 -28.98
CA SER A 10 -9.43 5.55 -27.91
C SER A 10 -9.75 4.67 -26.71
N SER A 11 -8.88 3.71 -26.42
CA SER A 11 -8.87 3.07 -25.11
C SER A 11 -8.77 4.21 -24.12
N ALA A 12 -9.88 4.52 -23.44
CA ALA A 12 -9.90 5.57 -22.45
C ALA A 12 -8.97 5.10 -21.34
N CYS A 13 -7.74 5.60 -21.33
CA CYS A 13 -6.90 5.53 -20.16
C CYS A 13 -7.69 6.25 -19.06
N GLU A 14 -8.18 5.53 -18.07
CA GLU A 14 -8.79 6.17 -16.91
C GLU A 14 -7.77 7.16 -16.35
N VAL A 15 -8.20 8.40 -16.16
CA VAL A 15 -7.35 9.44 -15.57
C VAL A 15 -7.02 8.99 -14.15
N TYR A 16 -5.73 8.89 -13.83
CA TYR A 16 -5.29 8.56 -12.47
C TYR A 16 -5.74 9.68 -11.52
N GLU A 17 -6.64 9.34 -10.62
CA GLU A 17 -7.13 10.22 -9.57
C GLU A 17 -6.51 9.82 -8.22
N PRO A 18 -5.69 10.70 -7.62
CA PRO A 18 -5.23 10.50 -6.25
C PRO A 18 -6.43 10.36 -5.31
N ASN A 19 -6.45 9.29 -4.51
CA ASN A 19 -7.58 8.88 -3.65
C ASN A 19 -8.75 8.17 -4.35
N ASN A 20 -8.61 7.71 -5.59
CA ASN A 20 -9.55 6.74 -6.14
C ASN A 20 -9.40 5.40 -5.40
N PRO A 21 -10.48 4.80 -4.85
CA PRO A 21 -10.41 3.52 -4.16
C PRO A 21 -9.81 2.38 -4.99
N ASN A 22 -9.83 2.48 -6.32
CA ASN A 22 -9.31 1.45 -7.22
C ASN A 22 -7.78 1.48 -7.36
N TYR A 23 -7.14 2.63 -7.10
CA TYR A 23 -5.71 2.88 -7.35
C TYR A 23 -5.01 3.51 -6.13
N TYR A 24 -5.60 3.32 -4.94
CA TYR A 24 -5.27 4.07 -3.72
C TYR A 24 -3.81 3.95 -3.26
N CYS A 25 -3.17 2.81 -3.53
CA CYS A 25 -1.83 2.45 -3.10
C CYS A 25 -0.80 2.41 -4.25
N ASP A 26 -1.21 2.69 -5.49
CA ASP A 26 -0.39 2.47 -6.69
C ASP A 26 0.90 3.33 -6.72
N ASP A 27 0.90 4.50 -6.07
CA ASP A 27 2.06 5.38 -5.90
C ASP A 27 2.96 5.03 -4.69
N ILE A 28 2.49 4.12 -3.83
CA ILE A 28 3.10 3.73 -2.56
C ILE A 28 3.75 2.35 -2.63
N VAL A 29 3.09 1.38 -3.27
CA VAL A 29 3.57 -0.01 -3.34
C VAL A 29 4.81 -0.06 -4.24
N ARG A 30 5.98 -0.15 -3.60
CA ARG A 30 7.31 -0.16 -4.26
C ARG A 30 8.13 -1.40 -3.93
N TRP A 31 7.53 -2.33 -3.19
CA TRP A 31 8.13 -3.62 -2.87
C TRP A 31 7.59 -4.71 -3.79
N PRO A 32 8.33 -5.82 -3.95
CA PRO A 32 7.85 -7.00 -4.65
C PRO A 32 6.52 -7.51 -4.09
N VAL A 33 5.56 -7.73 -4.99
CA VAL A 33 4.28 -8.39 -4.71
C VAL A 33 4.10 -9.54 -5.69
N ALA A 34 3.55 -10.65 -5.22
CA ALA A 34 3.30 -11.81 -6.08
C ALA A 34 2.21 -11.52 -7.12
N VAL A 35 2.18 -12.31 -8.20
CA VAL A 35 1.22 -12.17 -9.31
C VAL A 35 -0.22 -12.24 -8.80
N ASP A 36 -0.53 -13.16 -7.88
CA ASP A 36 -1.88 -13.28 -7.30
C ASP A 36 -2.29 -12.05 -6.47
N VAL A 37 -1.32 -11.38 -5.83
CA VAL A 37 -1.55 -10.09 -5.15
C VAL A 37 -1.83 -8.99 -6.17
N GLN A 38 -1.12 -8.99 -7.30
CA GLN A 38 -1.33 -8.04 -8.38
C GLN A 38 -2.67 -8.25 -9.10
N GLU A 39 -3.06 -9.50 -9.36
CA GLU A 39 -4.37 -9.84 -9.93
C GLU A 39 -5.52 -9.38 -9.01
N ASN A 40 -5.28 -9.33 -7.71
CA ASN A 40 -6.23 -8.84 -6.70
C ASN A 40 -6.01 -7.38 -6.29
N ALA A 41 -5.15 -6.63 -6.98
CA ALA A 41 -4.74 -5.28 -6.57
C ALA A 41 -5.93 -4.33 -6.36
N TRP A 42 -6.96 -4.43 -7.20
CA TRP A 42 -8.18 -3.64 -7.07
C TRP A 42 -8.90 -3.85 -5.71
N ALA A 43 -9.03 -5.10 -5.28
CA ALA A 43 -9.66 -5.41 -3.99
C ALA A 43 -8.81 -4.95 -2.82
N LEU A 44 -7.48 -5.05 -2.95
CA LEU A 44 -6.52 -4.62 -1.93
C LEU A 44 -6.45 -3.09 -1.81
N ASN A 45 -6.50 -2.37 -2.93
CA ASN A 45 -6.62 -0.92 -2.98
C ASN A 45 -7.89 -0.44 -2.25
N LYS A 46 -9.03 -1.09 -2.52
CA LYS A 46 -10.29 -0.80 -1.82
C LYS A 46 -10.22 -1.10 -0.34
N LYS A 47 -9.57 -2.20 0.05
CA LYS A 47 -9.36 -2.55 1.46
C LYS A 47 -8.55 -1.47 2.17
N ALA A 48 -7.41 -1.07 1.61
CA ALA A 48 -6.56 -0.01 2.18
C ALA A 48 -7.30 1.33 2.28
N TYR A 49 -8.06 1.69 1.22
CA TYR A 49 -8.89 2.88 1.20
C TYR A 49 -9.93 2.87 2.33
N SER A 50 -10.67 1.76 2.48
CA SER A 50 -11.71 1.62 3.52
C SER A 50 -11.11 1.77 4.91
N LEU A 51 -10.01 1.06 5.21
CA LEU A 51 -9.33 1.14 6.50
C LEU A 51 -8.90 2.57 6.84
N TYR A 52 -8.30 3.27 5.87
CA TYR A 52 -7.88 4.66 6.06
C TYR A 52 -9.06 5.59 6.30
N TYR A 53 -10.13 5.48 5.50
CA TYR A 53 -11.29 6.36 5.63
C TYR A 53 -12.09 6.08 6.90
N ASP A 54 -12.18 4.83 7.35
CA ASP A 54 -12.79 4.48 8.63
C ASP A 54 -12.00 5.12 9.78
N LEU A 55 -10.67 4.99 9.77
CA LEU A 55 -9.78 5.65 10.73
C LEU A 55 -9.96 7.18 10.70
N LYS A 56 -9.85 7.77 9.51
CA LYS A 56 -10.01 9.22 9.31
C LYS A 56 -11.34 9.73 9.84
N THR A 57 -12.43 9.02 9.56
CA THR A 57 -13.77 9.38 10.02
C THR A 57 -13.86 9.34 11.54
N ARG A 58 -13.42 8.24 12.17
CA ARG A 58 -13.39 8.14 13.65
C ARG A 58 -12.62 9.31 14.28
N TYR A 59 -11.44 9.64 13.76
CA TYR A 59 -10.62 10.71 14.33
C TYR A 59 -11.17 12.11 14.08
N LEU A 60 -11.75 12.37 12.90
CA LEU A 60 -12.36 13.67 12.60
C LEU A 60 -13.69 13.90 13.31
N GLU A 61 -14.46 12.84 13.58
CA GLU A 61 -15.75 12.92 14.29
C GLU A 61 -15.60 12.91 15.82
N SER A 62 -14.50 12.37 16.35
CA SER A 62 -14.30 12.19 17.80
C SER A 62 -14.15 13.48 18.61
N ASN A 63 -13.96 14.65 17.98
CA ASN A 63 -13.67 15.93 18.66
C ASN A 63 -12.52 15.82 19.70
N ASP A 64 -11.67 14.78 19.57
CA ASP A 64 -10.62 14.46 20.53
C ASP A 64 -9.47 15.47 20.37
N THR A 65 -9.32 16.30 21.40
CA THR A 65 -8.29 17.35 21.46
C THR A 65 -6.93 16.81 21.92
N ASN A 66 -6.86 15.55 22.37
CA ASN A 66 -5.59 14.91 22.64
C ASN A 66 -4.94 14.55 21.31
N ALA A 67 -3.76 15.12 21.08
CA ALA A 67 -3.07 15.07 19.80
C ALA A 67 -2.28 13.76 19.60
N PRO A 68 -2.91 12.74 18.97
CA PRO A 68 -2.25 12.01 17.90
C PRO A 68 -3.03 12.04 16.57
N SER A 69 -4.15 12.79 16.48
CA SER A 69 -5.08 12.74 15.35
C SER A 69 -4.43 12.95 13.97
N LEU A 70 -3.57 13.95 13.82
CA LEU A 70 -2.84 14.15 12.57
C LEU A 70 -1.64 13.22 12.42
N SER A 71 -1.01 12.82 13.52
CA SER A 71 0.17 11.99 13.47
C SER A 71 -0.14 10.55 13.06
N CYS A 72 -1.26 10.00 13.53
CA CYS A 72 -1.70 8.68 13.10
C CYS A 72 -2.10 8.71 11.62
N LEU A 73 -2.91 9.70 11.22
CA LEU A 73 -3.33 9.87 9.83
C LEU A 73 -2.16 10.11 8.87
N ALA A 74 -1.09 10.77 9.33
CA ALA A 74 0.11 11.01 8.52
C ALA A 74 0.83 9.73 8.08
N VAL A 75 0.73 8.64 8.85
CA VAL A 75 1.37 7.36 8.52
C VAL A 75 0.36 6.31 8.03
N ALA A 76 -0.93 6.51 8.26
CA ALA A 76 -1.96 5.50 8.04
C ALA A 76 -2.14 5.07 6.59
N ARG A 77 -2.01 6.00 5.62
CA ARG A 77 -2.13 5.66 4.20
C ARG A 77 -1.08 4.62 3.81
N GLU A 78 0.18 4.93 4.07
CA GLU A 78 1.30 4.03 3.77
C GLU A 78 1.21 2.73 4.57
N PHE A 79 0.81 2.80 5.84
CA PHE A 79 0.67 1.63 6.70
C PHE A 79 -0.43 0.68 6.20
N PHE A 80 -1.61 1.17 5.85
CA PHE A 80 -2.68 0.32 5.33
C PHE A 80 -2.39 -0.21 3.93
N CYS A 81 -1.64 0.52 3.11
CA CYS A 81 -1.11 -0.02 1.86
C CYS A 81 -0.11 -1.15 2.11
N ALA A 82 0.83 -0.97 3.05
CA ALA A 82 1.76 -2.02 3.45
C ALA A 82 1.04 -3.27 4.00
N TYR A 83 0.03 -3.08 4.83
CA TYR A 83 -0.77 -4.17 5.38
C TYR A 83 -1.61 -4.89 4.31
N SER A 84 -2.16 -4.15 3.34
CA SER A 84 -3.03 -4.71 2.31
C SER A 84 -2.25 -5.39 1.19
N PHE A 85 -1.03 -4.93 0.89
CA PHE A 85 -0.14 -5.50 -0.11
C PHE A 85 1.04 -6.20 0.58
N PRO A 86 0.90 -7.48 0.98
CA PRO A 86 1.97 -8.21 1.63
C PRO A 86 3.16 -8.39 0.69
N PHE A 87 4.37 -8.38 1.24
CA PHE A 87 5.59 -8.72 0.52
C PHE A 87 5.58 -10.21 0.19
N CYS A 88 6.04 -10.55 -1.01
CA CYS A 88 6.25 -11.93 -1.40
C CYS A 88 7.56 -12.07 -2.18
N LEU A 89 8.24 -13.20 -1.97
CA LEU A 89 9.26 -13.70 -2.90
C LEU A 89 8.55 -14.52 -3.99
N ASP A 90 9.19 -14.72 -5.14
CA ASP A 90 8.61 -15.42 -6.30
C ASP A 90 8.16 -16.88 -6.02
N ASP A 91 8.43 -17.41 -4.83
CA ASP A 91 7.99 -18.75 -4.39
C ASP A 91 6.59 -18.70 -3.75
N VAL A 92 5.63 -19.34 -4.43
CA VAL A 92 4.23 -19.51 -3.98
C VAL A 92 4.13 -20.27 -2.65
N ASN A 93 5.15 -21.07 -2.28
CA ASN A 93 5.18 -21.82 -1.04
C ASN A 93 5.72 -21.01 0.14
N GLU A 94 6.31 -19.83 -0.11
CA GLU A 94 6.78 -18.98 0.97
C GLU A 94 5.63 -18.22 1.64
N PRO A 95 5.68 -18.08 2.98
CA PRO A 95 4.69 -17.30 3.68
C PRO A 95 4.81 -15.83 3.27
N LYS A 96 3.67 -15.24 2.88
CA LYS A 96 3.54 -13.80 2.65
C LYS A 96 3.97 -13.03 3.90
N ARG A 97 4.93 -12.12 3.73
CA ARG A 97 5.50 -11.33 4.82
C ARG A 97 4.70 -10.03 4.95
N GLY A 98 4.35 -9.67 6.18
CA GLY A 98 3.51 -8.51 6.46
C GLY A 98 4.31 -7.21 6.49
N VAL A 99 3.78 -6.23 7.23
CA VAL A 99 4.40 -4.91 7.41
C VAL A 99 5.80 -5.04 8.04
N CYS A 100 6.75 -4.22 7.60
CA CYS A 100 8.07 -4.17 8.21
C CYS A 100 8.01 -3.81 9.70
N SER A 101 8.86 -4.46 10.50
CA SER A 101 8.87 -4.30 11.96
C SER A 101 9.07 -2.86 12.40
N PHE A 102 9.98 -2.12 11.75
CA PHE A 102 10.19 -0.70 12.04
C PHE A 102 8.92 0.14 11.80
N PHE A 103 8.13 -0.22 10.80
CA PHE A 103 6.92 0.53 10.46
C PHE A 103 5.77 0.18 11.42
N CYS A 104 5.74 -1.06 11.93
CA CYS A 104 4.93 -1.43 13.08
C CYS A 104 5.29 -0.62 14.33
N ASP A 105 6.57 -0.38 14.61
CA ASP A 105 6.97 0.42 15.78
C ASP A 105 6.54 1.91 15.63
N ILE A 106 6.59 2.44 14.41
CA ILE A 106 6.01 3.76 14.07
C ILE A 106 4.51 3.73 14.31
N TRP A 107 3.80 2.70 13.86
CA TRP A 107 2.35 2.54 14.08
C TRP A 107 1.98 2.53 15.57
N ALA A 108 2.64 1.71 16.38
CA ALA A 108 2.41 1.66 17.83
C ALA A 108 2.60 3.03 18.50
N THR A 109 3.58 3.81 18.02
CA THR A 109 3.90 5.13 18.56
C THR A 109 2.90 6.20 18.10
N ARG A 110 2.53 6.21 16.82
CA ARG A 110 1.67 7.26 16.23
C ARG A 110 0.18 6.97 16.36
N CYS A 111 -0.20 5.69 16.50
CA CYS A 111 -1.57 5.19 16.52
C CYS A 111 -1.81 4.22 17.70
N PRO A 112 -1.58 4.65 18.96
CA PRO A 112 -1.59 3.75 20.12
C PRO A 112 -2.95 3.12 20.45
N ASN A 113 -4.04 3.68 19.92
CA ASN A 113 -5.41 3.20 20.14
C ASN A 113 -5.89 2.21 19.05
N GLU A 114 -5.08 1.97 18.01
CA GLU A 114 -5.46 1.09 16.91
C GLU A 114 -4.97 -0.35 17.13
N GLU A 115 -5.53 -1.30 16.39
CA GLU A 115 -5.32 -2.74 16.56
C GLU A 115 -3.91 -3.20 16.10
N TYR A 116 -2.89 -2.91 16.89
CA TYR A 116 -1.49 -3.29 16.61
C TYR A 116 -1.35 -4.79 16.30
N ASP A 117 -1.88 -5.65 17.17
CA ASP A 117 -1.72 -7.10 17.05
C ASP A 117 -2.38 -7.64 15.77
N LEU A 118 -3.45 -7.01 15.29
CA LEU A 118 -4.08 -7.37 14.03
C LEU A 118 -3.16 -7.06 12.85
N TYR A 119 -2.67 -5.82 12.77
CA TYR A 119 -1.94 -5.35 11.60
C TYR A 119 -0.48 -5.81 11.56
N CYS A 120 0.12 -6.06 12.73
CA CYS A 120 1.54 -6.38 12.89
C CYS A 120 1.82 -7.86 13.23
N LYS A 121 0.81 -8.74 13.18
CA LYS A 121 0.95 -10.17 13.49
C LYS A 121 2.07 -10.86 12.71
N ASN A 122 2.19 -10.55 11.42
CA ASN A 122 3.15 -11.18 10.50
C ASN A 122 4.33 -10.24 10.16
N LYS A 123 4.70 -9.34 11.07
CA LYS A 123 5.80 -8.41 10.83
C LYS A 123 7.12 -9.14 10.64
N ALA A 124 7.95 -8.62 9.74
CA ALA A 124 9.30 -9.13 9.49
C ALA A 124 10.32 -7.99 9.53
N SER A 125 11.60 -8.30 9.76
CA SER A 125 12.68 -7.30 9.81
C SER A 125 13.26 -6.99 8.44
N THR A 126 13.21 -7.94 7.53
CA THR A 126 13.65 -7.85 6.13
C THR A 126 12.56 -8.38 5.21
N ASP A 127 12.63 -8.02 3.92
CA ASP A 127 11.74 -8.55 2.88
C ASP A 127 10.26 -8.48 3.31
N CYS A 128 9.79 -7.26 3.54
CA CYS A 128 8.54 -6.98 4.21
C CYS A 128 7.82 -5.83 3.51
N SER A 129 6.51 -5.69 3.71
CA SER A 129 5.77 -4.59 3.12
C SER A 129 6.25 -3.27 3.70
N PHE A 130 6.51 -2.30 2.84
CA PHE A 130 7.22 -1.05 3.13
C PHE A 130 8.76 -1.16 3.16
N SER A 131 9.34 -2.31 2.78
CA SER A 131 10.75 -2.34 2.40
C SER A 131 10.88 -1.59 1.08
N VAL A 132 11.53 -0.43 1.07
CA VAL A 132 11.98 0.16 -0.19
C VAL A 132 12.89 -0.86 -0.85
N ALA A 133 12.47 -1.41 -1.98
CA ALA A 133 13.35 -2.21 -2.80
C ALA A 133 14.47 -1.30 -3.29
N LEU A 134 15.57 -1.21 -2.53
CA LEU A 134 16.86 -0.68 -2.97
C LEU A 134 17.51 -1.62 -4.02
N MET A 135 16.68 -2.24 -4.86
CA MET A 135 17.06 -3.17 -5.93
C MET A 135 17.58 -2.43 -7.18
N THR A 136 17.80 -1.11 -7.11
CA THR A 136 18.34 -0.33 -8.23
C THR A 136 19.79 0.13 -8.04
N SER A 137 20.47 -0.19 -6.93
CA SER A 137 21.82 0.36 -6.68
C SER A 137 22.99 -0.63 -6.69
N VAL A 138 22.77 -1.94 -6.85
CA VAL A 138 23.90 -2.88 -6.98
C VAL A 138 24.43 -2.96 -8.43
N ILE A 139 23.63 -2.60 -9.43
CA ILE A 139 24.04 -2.67 -10.85
C ILE A 139 24.91 -1.46 -11.27
N VAL A 140 24.82 -0.31 -10.59
CA VAL A 140 25.65 0.86 -10.93
C VAL A 140 27.06 0.77 -10.30
N TYR A 141 27.24 0.07 -9.18
CA TYR A 141 28.57 -0.07 -8.55
C TYR A 141 29.44 -1.20 -9.10
N LEU A 142 28.92 -2.05 -9.98
CA LEU A 142 29.69 -3.11 -10.66
C LEU A 142 29.98 -2.81 -12.14
N LEU A 143 29.54 -1.64 -12.64
CA LEU A 143 29.77 -1.18 -14.01
C LEU A 143 30.63 0.09 -14.09
N PHE A 144 31.23 0.52 -12.98
CA PHE A 144 32.24 1.59 -12.92
C PHE A 144 33.44 1.16 -12.08
#